data_AF-A0A0N8CJL1-F1
#
_entry.id   AF-A0A0N8CJL1-F1
#
_cell.length_a   1.000
_cell.length_b   1.000
_cell.length_c   1.000
_cell.angle_alpha   90.00
_cell.angle_beta   90.00
_cell.angle_gamma   90.00
#
_symmetry.space_group_name_H-M   'P 1'
#
loop_
_entity.id
_entity.type
_entity.pdbx_description
1 polymer ?
#
loop_
_entity_poly.entity_id
_entity_poly.type
_entity_poly.pdbx_seq_one_letter_code
_entity_poly.pdbx_strand_id
1 'polypeptide(L)'
;MAFEAIKNRKSALVLLVSLFFATTFFCLQYVGIQTVGTTASRPCQTPVFDWRIVSAEEMSAEDMMSYFLWPNRTSCRLAHDFGGHMKRKPSGLDGQKAVCLNPVQVAPPPGECLVYSFGINNEWSFDDNMERYGCQVYAFDPSMKAEDHDRSPAIHFFKLGLHSQDTTNKKGWRLRSLTSIYDMLKKRHGERIIDYLKMDIELDEWAVIPQIIKSGMLDKIRQLAVEIHLPIKDSPEQMRDRVRIIRSLEEEGMVRFDSKLNPWYSGTFKLLGLSGPRGYEIAWYNSKFLNSKSS
;
A
#
# COMPACT_ATOMS: atom_id res chain seq x y z
N MET A 1 -89.70 -6.86 -13.05
CA MET A 1 -89.84 -6.15 -11.77
C MET A 1 -88.46 -5.65 -11.38
N ALA A 2 -87.94 -4.54 -11.93
CA ALA A 2 -88.40 -3.16 -11.82
C ALA A 2 -88.61 -2.76 -10.35
N PHE A 3 -87.57 -2.16 -9.74
CA PHE A 3 -87.73 -1.05 -8.80
C PHE A 3 -86.47 -0.17 -8.87
N GLU A 4 -86.68 1.04 -9.39
CA GLU A 4 -85.77 2.19 -9.29
C GLU A 4 -85.65 2.66 -7.83
N ALA A 5 -84.53 3.30 -7.48
CA ALA A 5 -84.56 4.67 -6.99
C ALA A 5 -83.15 5.27 -6.95
N ILE A 6 -82.98 6.30 -7.77
CA ILE A 6 -81.84 7.20 -7.88
C ILE A 6 -81.83 8.17 -6.69
N LYS A 7 -80.66 8.42 -6.08
CA LYS A 7 -80.38 9.72 -5.46
C LYS A 7 -78.92 10.12 -5.59
N ASN A 8 -78.73 11.10 -6.47
CA ASN A 8 -77.51 11.83 -6.78
C ASN A 8 -77.11 12.75 -5.60
N ARG A 9 -75.81 12.82 -5.24
CA ARG A 9 -75.08 14.08 -5.00
C ARG A 9 -73.59 13.86 -4.64
N LYS A 10 -72.75 14.27 -5.60
CA LYS A 10 -71.54 15.11 -5.48
C LYS A 10 -70.36 14.66 -4.61
N SER A 11 -69.27 14.34 -5.33
CA SER A 11 -67.91 14.87 -5.14
C SER A 11 -67.09 14.42 -3.93
N ALA A 12 -66.11 13.55 -4.17
CA ALA A 12 -64.68 13.85 -3.99
C ALA A 12 -63.87 12.57 -4.23
N LEU A 13 -63.14 12.55 -5.34
CA LEU A 13 -62.16 11.53 -5.67
C LEU A 13 -60.86 11.89 -4.96
N VAL A 14 -60.41 11.10 -3.98
CA VAL A 14 -59.05 11.18 -3.45
C VAL A 14 -58.41 9.82 -3.66
N LEU A 15 -57.64 9.72 -4.74
CA LEU A 15 -56.71 8.61 -4.97
C LEU A 15 -55.50 8.80 -4.05
N LEU A 16 -55.30 7.86 -3.13
CA LEU A 16 -54.04 7.67 -2.40
C LEU A 16 -53.11 6.83 -3.29
N VAL A 17 -52.20 7.49 -3.99
CA VAL A 17 -51.04 6.85 -4.61
C VAL A 17 -49.83 7.13 -3.71
N SER A 18 -49.35 6.09 -3.04
CA SER A 18 -48.09 6.08 -2.32
C SER A 18 -46.92 6.03 -3.31
N LEU A 19 -46.10 7.08 -3.34
CA LEU A 19 -44.87 7.16 -4.11
C LEU A 19 -43.67 7.40 -3.18
N PHE A 20 -42.68 6.54 -3.39
CA PHE A 20 -41.34 6.39 -2.82
C PHE A 20 -40.60 7.69 -2.45
N PHE A 21 -39.88 7.68 -1.30
CA PHE A 21 -38.68 8.49 -1.09
C PHE A 21 -37.43 7.63 -1.32
N ALA A 22 -36.91 7.64 -2.54
CA ALA A 22 -35.50 7.39 -2.80
C ALA A 22 -34.81 8.75 -2.86
N THR A 23 -33.93 9.05 -1.90
CA THR A 23 -33.13 10.27 -1.88
C THR A 23 -31.99 10.16 -2.90
N THR A 24 -32.32 10.39 -4.17
CA THR A 24 -31.31 10.71 -5.19
C THR A 24 -30.93 12.19 -5.03
N PHE A 25 -29.67 12.47 -4.68
CA PHE A 25 -29.11 13.81 -4.74
C PHE A 25 -29.03 14.26 -6.21
N PHE A 26 -30.05 14.97 -6.68
CA PHE A 26 -30.01 15.68 -7.96
C PHE A 26 -29.27 17.01 -7.77
N CYS A 27 -28.16 17.18 -8.48
CA CYS A 27 -27.50 18.46 -8.62
C CYS A 27 -28.35 19.33 -9.58
N LEU A 28 -29.03 20.33 -9.03
CA LEU A 28 -29.80 21.31 -9.80
C LEU A 28 -28.84 22.16 -10.65
N GLN A 29 -28.90 21.99 -11.98
CA GLN A 29 -28.37 22.99 -12.91
C GLN A 29 -29.41 24.10 -13.07
N TYR A 30 -29.16 25.24 -12.43
CA TYR A 30 -29.83 26.49 -12.77
C TYR A 30 -29.15 27.08 -14.01
N VAL A 31 -29.91 27.20 -15.11
CA VAL A 31 -29.54 28.10 -16.22
C VAL A 31 -29.99 29.50 -15.81
N GLY A 32 -29.05 30.30 -15.33
CA GLY A 32 -29.21 31.73 -15.06
C GLY A 32 -28.31 32.54 -15.99
N ILE A 33 -28.91 33.50 -16.70
CA ILE A 33 -28.26 34.36 -17.69
C ILE A 33 -27.26 35.32 -17.02
N GLN A 34 -26.09 35.43 -17.66
CA GLN A 34 -24.94 36.34 -17.52
C GLN A 34 -24.94 37.42 -16.42
N THR A 35 -23.91 37.36 -15.55
CA THR A 35 -23.04 38.50 -15.22
C THR A 35 -21.61 38.02 -15.00
N VAL A 36 -20.65 38.75 -15.58
CA VAL A 36 -19.20 38.52 -15.54
C VAL A 36 -18.69 38.44 -14.10
N GLY A 37 -18.03 37.33 -13.75
CA GLY A 37 -17.36 37.14 -12.47
C GLY A 37 -16.51 35.88 -12.51
N THR A 38 -15.21 36.04 -12.30
CA THR A 38 -14.15 35.01 -12.31
C THR A 38 -14.60 33.66 -11.73
N THR A 39 -14.62 32.62 -12.57
CA THR A 39 -14.83 31.23 -12.15
C THR A 39 -13.60 30.72 -11.41
N ALA A 40 -13.57 30.86 -10.09
CA ALA A 40 -12.74 30.00 -9.26
C ALA A 40 -13.42 28.62 -9.23
N SER A 41 -12.88 27.67 -10.00
CA SER A 41 -13.24 26.26 -9.88
C SER A 41 -12.96 25.81 -8.45
N ARG A 42 -13.99 25.54 -7.65
CA ARG A 42 -13.83 24.88 -6.35
C ARG A 42 -13.35 23.45 -6.62
N PRO A 43 -12.13 23.07 -6.20
CA PRO A 43 -11.70 21.67 -6.34
C PRO A 43 -12.59 20.80 -5.45
N CYS A 44 -12.98 19.64 -5.97
CA CYS A 44 -13.58 18.57 -5.18
C CYS A 44 -12.51 18.06 -4.20
N GLN A 45 -12.45 18.67 -3.02
CA GLN A 45 -11.63 18.17 -1.93
C GLN A 45 -12.54 17.33 -1.04
N THR A 46 -12.54 16.01 -1.26
CA THR A 46 -12.91 15.10 -0.18
C THR A 46 -11.97 15.41 0.99
N PRO A 47 -12.46 15.64 2.22
CA PRO A 47 -11.60 15.85 3.37
C PRO A 47 -10.59 14.69 3.43
N VAL A 48 -9.31 14.99 3.33
CA VAL A 48 -8.26 14.01 3.56
C VAL A 48 -8.32 13.68 5.05
N PHE A 49 -8.96 12.57 5.39
CA PHE A 49 -9.03 12.12 6.77
C PHE A 49 -7.63 11.69 7.21
N ASP A 50 -7.08 12.36 8.22
CA ASP A 50 -5.77 12.04 8.76
C ASP A 50 -5.91 10.90 9.78
N TRP A 51 -5.64 9.67 9.34
CA TRP A 51 -5.75 8.50 10.20
C TRP A 51 -4.76 8.46 11.36
N ARG A 52 -3.79 9.39 11.42
CA ARG A 52 -2.83 9.47 12.53
C ARG A 52 -3.45 9.98 13.83
N ILE A 53 -4.60 10.65 13.77
CA ILE A 53 -5.26 11.21 14.97
C ILE A 53 -6.22 10.24 15.66
N VAL A 54 -6.56 9.12 15.01
CA VAL A 54 -7.51 8.13 15.53
C VAL A 54 -6.77 7.10 16.37
N SER A 55 -7.21 6.82 17.60
CA SER A 55 -6.62 5.74 18.41
C SER A 55 -6.87 4.38 17.75
N ALA A 56 -5.88 3.48 17.75
CA ALA A 56 -6.03 2.15 17.14
C ALA A 56 -7.09 1.32 17.90
N GLU A 57 -7.21 1.55 19.20
CA GLU A 57 -8.15 0.91 20.11
C GLU A 57 -9.61 1.21 19.73
N GLU A 58 -9.86 2.39 19.18
CA GLU A 58 -11.19 2.86 18.78
C GLU A 58 -11.57 2.46 17.35
N MET A 59 -10.63 1.94 16.55
CA MET A 59 -10.88 1.59 15.16
C MET A 59 -11.83 0.40 15.03
N SER A 60 -12.85 0.57 14.18
CA SER A 60 -13.62 -0.54 13.61
C SER A 60 -12.78 -1.34 12.61
N ALA A 61 -13.30 -2.48 12.14
CA ALA A 61 -12.59 -3.26 11.14
C ALA A 61 -12.47 -2.53 9.80
N GLU A 62 -13.49 -1.76 9.43
CA GLU A 62 -13.54 -0.90 8.26
C GLU A 62 -12.54 0.26 8.36
N ASP A 63 -12.39 0.84 9.55
CA ASP A 63 -11.39 1.88 9.83
C ASP A 63 -9.97 1.34 9.64
N MET A 64 -9.68 0.14 10.16
CA MET A 64 -8.37 -0.48 10.01
C MET A 64 -8.04 -0.77 8.53
N MET A 65 -9.01 -1.28 7.75
CA MET A 65 -8.82 -1.49 6.31
C MET A 65 -8.60 -0.17 5.56
N SER A 66 -9.34 0.86 5.93
CA SER A 66 -9.20 2.21 5.36
C SER A 66 -7.84 2.83 5.73
N TYR A 67 -7.36 2.57 6.94
CA TYR A 67 -6.03 2.99 7.38
C TYR A 67 -4.93 2.32 6.54
N PHE A 68 -4.99 1.02 6.26
CA PHE A 68 -3.97 0.38 5.41
C PHE A 68 -3.92 0.98 4.01
N LEU A 69 -5.07 1.38 3.46
CA LEU A 69 -5.17 2.00 2.14
C LEU A 69 -4.80 3.49 2.12
N TRP A 70 -4.77 4.16 3.27
CA TRP A 70 -4.51 5.60 3.35
C TRP A 70 -3.07 5.93 2.94
N PRO A 71 -2.86 6.96 2.11
CA PRO A 71 -1.55 7.55 1.87
C PRO A 71 -1.50 9.06 2.17
N ASN A 72 -0.33 9.57 2.59
CA ASN A 72 -0.04 11.01 2.55
C ASN A 72 0.54 11.38 1.17
N ARG A 73 -0.32 11.39 0.13
CA ARG A 73 0.12 11.60 -1.26
C ARG A 73 0.84 12.93 -1.49
N THR A 74 0.51 13.97 -0.72
CA THR A 74 1.15 15.29 -0.83
C THR A 74 2.60 15.32 -0.36
N SER A 75 3.04 14.30 0.40
CA SER A 75 4.40 14.21 0.91
C SER A 75 5.44 13.92 -0.18
N CYS A 76 5.06 13.17 -1.22
CA CYS A 76 5.87 12.91 -2.39
C CYS A 76 5.27 13.57 -3.63
N ARG A 77 5.90 14.63 -4.14
CA ARG A 77 5.36 15.41 -5.27
C ARG A 77 5.47 14.68 -6.61
N LEU A 78 6.39 13.73 -6.71
CA LEU A 78 6.60 12.89 -7.88
C LEU A 78 6.85 11.46 -7.42
N ALA A 79 5.81 10.62 -7.46
CA ALA A 79 5.95 9.19 -7.30
C ALA A 79 5.78 8.52 -8.67
N HIS A 80 6.57 7.48 -8.95
CA HIS A 80 6.48 6.68 -10.16
C HIS A 80 6.48 5.20 -9.82
N ASP A 81 5.68 4.41 -10.55
CA ASP A 81 5.63 2.97 -10.36
C ASP A 81 6.70 2.28 -11.21
N PHE A 82 7.48 1.41 -10.57
CA PHE A 82 8.53 0.61 -11.19
C PHE A 82 8.10 -0.85 -11.24
N GLY A 83 8.37 -1.52 -12.36
CA GLY A 83 7.97 -2.91 -12.60
C GLY A 83 6.49 -3.06 -12.92
N GLY A 84 6.02 -4.29 -12.81
CA GLY A 84 4.64 -4.69 -13.02
C GLY A 84 4.42 -5.45 -14.33
N HIS A 85 3.56 -6.46 -14.25
CA HIS A 85 3.02 -7.17 -15.41
C HIS A 85 1.52 -6.96 -15.54
N MET A 86 1.08 -6.75 -16.78
CA MET A 86 -0.34 -6.60 -17.08
C MET A 86 -1.08 -7.91 -16.85
N LYS A 87 -1.99 -7.93 -15.89
CA LYS A 87 -3.01 -8.96 -15.71
C LYS A 87 -4.31 -8.48 -16.35
N ARG A 88 -5.17 -9.43 -16.74
CA ARG A 88 -6.44 -9.14 -17.45
C ARG A 88 -7.69 -9.33 -16.61
N LYS A 89 -7.60 -9.98 -15.44
CA LYS A 89 -8.76 -10.32 -14.59
C LYS A 89 -8.44 -10.21 -13.09
N PRO A 90 -8.80 -9.10 -12.42
CA PRO A 90 -9.12 -7.79 -13.01
C PRO A 90 -7.95 -7.24 -13.84
N SER A 91 -8.24 -6.26 -14.70
CA SER A 91 -7.22 -5.60 -15.52
C SER A 91 -6.39 -4.66 -14.66
N GLY A 92 -5.07 -4.78 -14.69
CA GLY A 92 -4.16 -3.96 -13.89
C GLY A 92 -2.73 -4.46 -13.97
N LEU A 93 -1.80 -3.68 -13.41
CA LEU A 93 -0.40 -4.07 -13.27
C LEU A 93 -0.18 -4.70 -11.90
N ASP A 94 0.43 -5.89 -11.89
CA ASP A 94 0.75 -6.69 -10.71
C ASP A 94 2.27 -6.74 -10.52
N GLY A 95 2.75 -6.55 -9.29
CA GLY A 95 4.19 -6.53 -8.95
C GLY A 95 4.89 -5.16 -9.04
N GLN A 96 4.17 -4.11 -9.44
CA GLN A 96 4.73 -2.76 -9.49
C GLN A 96 4.88 -2.15 -8.10
N LYS A 97 5.97 -1.41 -7.84
CA LYS A 97 6.20 -0.71 -6.57
C LYS A 97 6.40 0.79 -6.80
N ALA A 98 5.78 1.61 -5.96
CA ALA A 98 5.88 3.06 -6.04
C ALA A 98 7.24 3.54 -5.49
N VAL A 99 7.91 4.42 -6.24
CA VAL A 99 9.18 5.04 -5.86
C VAL A 99 8.98 6.55 -5.78
N CYS A 100 9.34 7.15 -4.64
CA CYS A 100 9.31 8.61 -4.51
C CYS A 100 10.54 9.23 -5.17
N LEU A 101 10.35 10.15 -6.10
CA LEU A 101 11.40 10.84 -6.86
C LEU A 101 11.48 12.34 -6.52
N ASN A 102 10.56 12.87 -5.73
CA ASN A 102 10.59 14.25 -5.24
C ASN A 102 9.96 14.34 -3.84
N PRO A 103 10.72 14.76 -2.82
CA PRO A 103 11.97 15.55 -2.90
C PRO A 103 13.23 14.74 -3.23
N VAL A 104 14.22 15.40 -3.84
CA VAL A 104 15.44 14.74 -4.36
C VAL A 104 16.25 14.04 -3.27
N GLN A 105 16.20 14.53 -2.03
CA GLN A 105 16.95 13.97 -0.90
C GLN A 105 16.45 12.58 -0.47
N VAL A 106 15.19 12.26 -0.76
CA VAL A 106 14.63 10.94 -0.48
C VAL A 106 14.57 10.05 -1.72
N ALA A 107 14.77 10.61 -2.91
CA ALA A 107 14.83 9.85 -4.15
C ALA A 107 16.06 8.92 -4.16
N PRO A 108 15.95 7.67 -4.68
CA PRO A 108 17.13 6.87 -4.95
C PRO A 108 17.97 7.62 -5.99
N PRO A 109 19.29 7.82 -5.75
CA PRO A 109 20.14 8.53 -6.69
C PRO A 109 20.31 7.71 -7.98
N PRO A 110 19.95 8.24 -9.17
CA PRO A 110 20.16 7.54 -10.44
C PRO A 110 21.63 7.16 -10.64
N GLY A 111 21.91 5.96 -11.14
CA GLY A 111 23.28 5.50 -11.42
C GLY A 111 24.09 5.05 -10.19
N GLU A 112 23.63 5.36 -8.97
CA GLU A 112 24.36 5.11 -7.73
C GLU A 112 23.47 4.55 -6.61
N CYS A 113 22.27 4.07 -6.91
CA CYS A 113 21.35 3.56 -5.89
C CYS A 113 21.65 2.09 -5.51
N LEU A 114 21.34 1.75 -4.25
CA LEU A 114 21.37 0.38 -3.73
C LEU A 114 19.96 -0.11 -3.43
N VAL A 115 19.58 -1.25 -4.01
CA VAL A 115 18.24 -1.84 -3.88
C VAL A 115 18.32 -3.23 -3.28
N TYR A 116 17.51 -3.49 -2.26
CA TYR A 116 17.24 -4.83 -1.76
C TYR A 116 15.81 -5.21 -2.13
N SER A 117 15.63 -6.37 -2.74
CA SER A 117 14.36 -6.83 -3.32
C SER A 117 14.02 -8.24 -2.82
N PHE A 118 13.12 -8.34 -1.86
CA PHE A 118 12.73 -9.61 -1.24
C PHE A 118 11.43 -10.16 -1.82
N GLY A 119 11.40 -11.48 -2.05
CA GLY A 119 10.27 -12.26 -2.57
C GLY A 119 9.96 -11.97 -4.03
N ILE A 120 10.99 -12.02 -4.88
CA ILE A 120 10.81 -11.70 -6.29
C ILE A 120 9.97 -12.73 -7.06
N ASN A 121 9.91 -14.00 -6.63
CA ASN A 121 9.09 -15.07 -7.22
C ASN A 121 9.17 -15.19 -8.76
N ASN A 122 10.36 -15.02 -9.35
CA ASN A 122 10.62 -14.95 -10.80
C ASN A 122 9.97 -13.76 -11.54
N GLU A 123 9.42 -12.80 -10.80
CA GLU A 123 8.95 -11.51 -11.30
C GLU A 123 10.10 -10.50 -11.16
N TRP A 124 10.76 -10.22 -12.28
CA TRP A 124 11.98 -9.42 -12.33
C TRP A 124 11.74 -7.98 -12.81
N SER A 125 10.52 -7.61 -13.19
CA SER A 125 10.27 -6.34 -13.88
C SER A 125 10.59 -5.12 -13.03
N PHE A 126 10.37 -5.18 -11.71
CA PHE A 126 10.81 -4.14 -10.78
C PHE A 126 12.34 -4.04 -10.74
N ASP A 127 13.02 -5.18 -10.58
CA ASP A 127 14.48 -5.27 -10.48
C ASP A 127 15.15 -4.77 -11.78
N ASP A 128 14.64 -5.19 -12.93
CA ASP A 128 15.09 -4.77 -14.26
C ASP A 128 14.82 -3.26 -14.51
N ASN A 129 13.75 -2.68 -13.92
CA ASN A 129 13.54 -1.23 -13.95
C ASN A 129 14.54 -0.47 -13.07
N MET A 130 14.86 -1.00 -11.89
CA MET A 130 15.82 -0.38 -10.98
C MET A 130 17.25 -0.46 -11.54
N GLU A 131 17.63 -1.55 -12.20
CA GLU A 131 18.88 -1.62 -12.97
C GLU A 131 18.92 -0.56 -14.07
N ARG A 132 17.84 -0.40 -14.85
CA ARG A 132 17.75 0.64 -15.90
C ARG A 132 17.81 2.07 -15.36
N TYR A 133 17.34 2.27 -14.13
CA TYR A 133 17.51 3.52 -13.38
C TYR A 133 18.95 3.71 -12.86
N GLY A 134 19.78 2.67 -12.97
CA GLY A 134 21.20 2.68 -12.63
C GLY A 134 21.52 2.14 -11.24
N CYS A 135 20.62 1.39 -10.61
CA CYS A 135 20.87 0.82 -9.30
C CYS A 135 21.65 -0.50 -9.36
N GLN A 136 22.37 -0.79 -8.28
CA GLN A 136 22.78 -2.15 -7.92
C GLN A 136 21.65 -2.82 -7.14
N VAL A 137 21.20 -3.99 -7.59
CA VAL A 137 20.06 -4.70 -7.04
C VAL A 137 20.50 -6.03 -6.45
N TYR A 138 20.13 -6.25 -5.19
CA TYR A 138 20.28 -7.51 -4.48
C TYR A 138 18.90 -8.13 -4.31
N ALA A 139 18.62 -9.18 -5.09
CA ALA A 139 17.34 -9.86 -5.12
C ALA A 139 17.39 -11.14 -4.29
N PHE A 140 16.30 -11.44 -3.59
CA PHE A 140 16.24 -12.53 -2.61
C PHE A 140 14.94 -13.29 -2.73
N ASP A 141 15.03 -14.61 -2.88
CA ASP A 141 13.87 -15.48 -2.76
C ASP A 141 14.30 -16.92 -2.42
N PRO A 142 13.91 -17.46 -1.24
CA PRO A 142 14.30 -18.81 -0.86
C PRO A 142 13.48 -19.91 -1.57
N SER A 143 12.33 -19.55 -2.13
CA SER A 143 11.36 -20.45 -2.77
C SER A 143 11.66 -20.73 -4.24
N MET A 144 12.40 -19.82 -4.88
CA MET A 144 12.79 -19.96 -6.28
C MET A 144 13.64 -21.20 -6.51
N LYS A 145 13.37 -21.89 -7.63
CA LYS A 145 14.15 -23.04 -8.09
C LYS A 145 15.43 -22.61 -8.81
N ALA A 146 16.19 -21.73 -8.17
CA ALA A 146 17.47 -21.21 -8.64
C ALA A 146 18.47 -21.19 -7.47
N GLU A 147 19.74 -21.34 -7.77
CA GLU A 147 20.83 -21.07 -6.81
C GLU A 147 21.27 -19.62 -6.92
N ASP A 148 22.13 -19.17 -6.00
CA ASP A 148 22.75 -17.84 -6.06
C ASP A 148 23.40 -17.62 -7.44
N HIS A 149 23.07 -16.52 -8.10
CA HIS A 149 23.60 -16.19 -9.43
C HIS A 149 23.50 -14.69 -9.71
N ASP A 150 24.30 -14.23 -10.66
CA ASP A 150 24.16 -12.89 -11.20
C ASP A 150 23.22 -12.97 -12.41
N ARG A 151 22.09 -12.25 -12.35
CA ARG A 151 21.16 -12.11 -13.49
C ARG A 151 21.74 -11.16 -14.53
N SER A 152 22.46 -10.14 -14.06
CA SER A 152 23.18 -9.16 -14.86
C SER A 152 24.37 -8.63 -14.05
N PRO A 153 25.23 -7.76 -14.61
CA PRO A 153 26.29 -7.10 -13.83
C PRO A 153 25.79 -6.25 -12.66
N ALA A 154 24.52 -5.84 -12.64
CA ALA A 154 23.94 -5.02 -11.59
C ALA A 154 22.91 -5.77 -10.71
N ILE A 155 22.38 -6.91 -11.15
CA ILE A 155 21.37 -7.68 -10.42
C ILE A 155 21.97 -8.99 -9.92
N HIS A 156 22.07 -9.11 -8.60
CA HIS A 156 22.62 -10.27 -7.89
C HIS A 156 21.52 -11.00 -7.12
N PHE A 157 21.28 -12.26 -7.45
CA PHE A 157 20.28 -13.09 -6.81
C PHE A 157 20.87 -13.97 -5.71
N PHE A 158 20.16 -14.06 -4.59
CA PHE A 158 20.46 -14.96 -3.47
C PHE A 158 19.24 -15.79 -3.11
N LYS A 159 19.44 -17.10 -2.96
CA LYS A 159 18.43 -18.04 -2.48
C LYS A 159 18.32 -17.97 -0.95
N LEU A 160 17.94 -16.80 -0.45
CA LEU A 160 17.78 -16.47 0.95
C LEU A 160 16.42 -15.80 1.15
N GLY A 161 15.81 -16.05 2.31
CA GLY A 161 14.60 -15.34 2.74
C GLY A 161 14.89 -14.35 3.86
N LEU A 162 14.04 -13.34 3.97
CA LEU A 162 14.03 -12.40 5.08
C LEU A 162 13.14 -12.94 6.21
N HIS A 163 13.60 -12.87 7.45
CA HIS A 163 12.81 -13.25 8.64
C HIS A 163 13.29 -12.44 9.84
N SER A 164 12.51 -12.39 10.92
CA SER A 164 12.90 -11.77 12.19
C SER A 164 14.11 -12.41 12.91
N GLN A 165 14.62 -13.55 12.43
CA GLN A 165 15.75 -14.24 13.03
C GLN A 165 16.46 -15.13 12.02
N ASP A 166 17.74 -15.39 12.26
CA ASP A 166 18.52 -16.31 11.45
C ASP A 166 18.12 -17.75 11.76
N THR A 167 17.60 -18.44 10.74
CA THR A 167 17.10 -19.80 10.90
C THR A 167 17.11 -20.56 9.57
N THR A 168 16.77 -21.84 9.65
CA THR A 168 16.37 -22.66 8.50
C THR A 168 14.99 -23.22 8.79
N ASN A 169 14.01 -22.92 7.93
CA ASN A 169 12.64 -23.39 8.16
C ASN A 169 12.48 -24.87 7.77
N LYS A 170 11.27 -25.43 8.00
CA LYS A 170 10.95 -26.83 7.67
C LYS A 170 11.05 -27.17 6.17
N LYS A 171 11.04 -26.18 5.28
CA LYS A 171 11.23 -26.34 3.83
C LYS A 171 12.72 -26.34 3.44
N GLY A 172 13.64 -26.23 4.40
CA GLY A 172 15.07 -26.10 4.16
C GLY A 172 15.49 -24.70 3.71
N TRP A 173 14.60 -23.72 3.74
CA TRP A 173 14.92 -22.35 3.34
C TRP A 173 15.79 -21.67 4.37
N ARG A 174 16.89 -21.08 3.90
CA ARG A 174 17.80 -20.27 4.71
C ARG A 174 17.17 -18.88 4.88
N LEU A 175 16.76 -18.57 6.09
CA LEU A 175 16.12 -17.30 6.43
C LEU A 175 17.04 -16.47 7.33
N ARG A 176 17.15 -15.16 7.08
CA ARG A 176 18.07 -14.28 7.79
C ARG A 176 17.40 -12.96 8.14
N SER A 177 17.85 -12.35 9.23
CA SER A 177 17.47 -10.98 9.59
C SER A 177 18.01 -9.98 8.58
N LEU A 178 17.36 -8.80 8.48
CA LEU A 178 17.87 -7.75 7.60
C LEU A 178 19.28 -7.31 8.00
N THR A 179 19.58 -7.28 9.30
CA THR A 179 20.93 -7.01 9.83
C THR A 179 21.95 -8.00 9.31
N SER A 180 21.68 -9.30 9.44
CA SER A 180 22.58 -10.36 8.95
C SER A 180 22.81 -10.30 7.44
N ILE A 181 21.75 -10.02 6.67
CA ILE A 181 21.85 -9.88 5.21
C ILE A 181 22.66 -8.64 4.84
N TYR A 182 22.42 -7.51 5.51
CA TYR A 182 23.17 -6.29 5.31
C TYR A 182 24.65 -6.49 5.60
N ASP A 183 25.00 -7.07 6.75
CA ASP A 183 26.39 -7.37 7.14
C ASP A 183 27.08 -8.34 6.16
N MET A 184 26.37 -9.36 5.68
CA MET A 184 26.88 -10.28 4.65
C MET A 184 27.25 -9.54 3.35
N LEU A 185 26.47 -8.53 2.98
CA LEU A 185 26.63 -7.79 1.73
C LEU A 185 27.51 -6.56 1.84
N LYS A 186 27.92 -6.13 3.04
CA LYS A 186 28.90 -5.06 3.24
C LYS A 186 30.19 -5.28 2.43
N LYS A 187 30.62 -6.52 2.26
CA LYS A 187 31.81 -6.84 1.45
C LYS A 187 31.65 -6.53 -0.05
N ARG A 188 30.41 -6.34 -0.54
CA ARG A 188 30.11 -6.07 -1.95
C ARG A 188 29.83 -4.59 -2.20
N HIS A 189 29.05 -3.94 -1.33
CA HIS A 189 28.63 -2.55 -1.53
C HIS A 189 29.12 -1.58 -0.44
N GLY A 190 29.83 -2.06 0.59
CA GLY A 190 30.29 -1.24 1.72
C GLY A 190 29.18 -0.98 2.75
N GLU A 191 29.29 0.12 3.50
CA GLU A 191 28.29 0.52 4.50
C GLU A 191 27.27 1.54 3.96
N ARG A 192 26.86 1.35 2.70
CA ARG A 192 25.96 2.26 1.99
C ARG A 192 24.52 2.17 2.52
N ILE A 193 23.79 3.28 2.37
CA ILE A 193 22.35 3.30 2.60
C ILE A 193 21.66 2.40 1.56
N ILE A 194 20.71 1.59 2.01
CA ILE A 194 19.76 0.90 1.14
C ILE A 194 18.78 1.98 0.65
N ASP A 195 18.95 2.44 -0.59
CA ASP A 195 18.14 3.51 -1.16
C ASP A 195 16.69 3.06 -1.39
N TYR A 196 16.48 1.76 -1.63
CA TYR A 196 15.14 1.17 -1.73
C TYR A 196 15.12 -0.26 -1.20
N LEU A 197 14.25 -0.53 -0.23
CA LEU A 197 13.95 -1.86 0.27
C LEU A 197 12.54 -2.27 -0.17
N LYS A 198 12.43 -3.20 -1.13
CA LYS A 198 11.17 -3.88 -1.49
C LYS A 198 11.04 -5.14 -0.63
N MET A 199 9.89 -5.32 0.01
CA MET A 199 9.57 -6.47 0.85
C MET A 199 8.19 -7.04 0.53
N ASP A 200 8.18 -8.25 -0.01
CA ASP A 200 6.98 -9.07 -0.24
C ASP A 200 7.37 -10.47 0.21
N ILE A 201 6.97 -10.91 1.41
CA ILE A 201 7.53 -12.10 2.07
C ILE A 201 6.45 -12.98 2.70
N GLU A 202 5.23 -12.90 2.20
CA GLU A 202 4.15 -13.85 2.45
C GLU A 202 3.84 -14.08 3.95
N LEU A 203 3.33 -13.04 4.63
CA LEU A 203 2.93 -12.98 6.06
C LEU A 203 4.08 -12.76 7.05
N ASP A 204 5.33 -12.99 6.67
CA ASP A 204 6.48 -12.76 7.55
C ASP A 204 6.72 -11.25 7.80
N GLU A 205 6.06 -10.34 7.07
CA GLU A 205 6.18 -8.89 7.23
C GLU A 205 5.92 -8.47 8.68
N TRP A 206 4.92 -9.09 9.33
CA TRP A 206 4.50 -8.72 10.68
C TRP A 206 5.52 -9.08 11.76
N ALA A 207 6.40 -10.05 11.49
CA ALA A 207 7.51 -10.38 12.40
C ALA A 207 8.77 -9.58 12.04
N VAL A 208 8.98 -9.30 10.75
CA VAL A 208 10.16 -8.61 10.24
C VAL A 208 10.14 -7.12 10.54
N ILE A 209 9.01 -6.43 10.34
CA ILE A 209 8.90 -4.97 10.56
C ILE A 209 9.34 -4.58 11.99
N PRO A 210 8.80 -5.19 13.07
CA PRO A 210 9.25 -4.87 14.43
C PRO A 210 10.73 -5.16 14.65
N GLN A 211 11.30 -6.18 13.98
CA GLN A 211 12.70 -6.50 14.10
C GLN A 211 13.60 -5.48 13.37
N ILE A 212 13.19 -4.98 12.20
CA ILE A 212 13.89 -3.91 11.48
C ILE A 212 13.96 -2.64 12.34
N ILE A 213 12.85 -2.28 12.99
CA ILE A 213 12.80 -1.16 13.94
C ILE A 213 13.75 -1.42 15.11
N LYS A 214 13.56 -2.55 15.82
CA LYS A 214 14.33 -2.90 17.02
C LYS A 214 15.84 -2.98 16.78
N SER A 215 16.26 -3.42 15.60
CA SER A 215 17.68 -3.55 15.24
C SER A 215 18.33 -2.24 14.82
N GLY A 216 17.55 -1.16 14.63
CA GLY A 216 18.04 0.09 14.06
C GLY A 216 18.33 0.00 12.56
N MET A 217 17.93 -1.08 11.87
CA MET A 217 18.14 -1.19 10.42
C MET A 217 17.29 -0.22 9.61
N LEU A 218 16.18 0.27 10.20
CA LEU A 218 15.43 1.38 9.63
C LEU A 218 16.34 2.60 9.40
N ASP A 219 17.44 2.71 10.18
CA ASP A 219 18.39 3.78 10.00
C ASP A 219 19.23 3.70 8.71
N LYS A 220 19.23 2.55 8.05
CA LYS A 220 19.96 2.29 6.81
C LYS A 220 19.05 2.23 5.59
N ILE A 221 17.76 2.58 5.72
CA ILE A 221 16.77 2.48 4.63
C ILE A 221 16.25 3.87 4.26
N ARG A 222 16.44 4.29 3.00
CA ARG A 222 15.91 5.56 2.46
C ARG A 222 14.44 5.45 2.08
N GLN A 223 14.06 4.40 1.35
CA GLN A 223 12.68 4.08 1.03
C GLN A 223 12.37 2.63 1.31
N LEU A 224 11.15 2.37 1.78
CA LEU A 224 10.63 1.06 2.10
C LEU A 224 9.32 0.88 1.34
N ALA A 225 9.19 -0.21 0.59
CA ALA A 225 7.91 -0.66 0.05
C ALA A 225 7.62 -2.07 0.55
N VAL A 226 6.41 -2.26 1.08
CA VAL A 226 5.97 -3.53 1.66
C VAL A 226 4.64 -3.93 1.04
N GLU A 227 4.54 -5.16 0.55
CA GLU A 227 3.25 -5.81 0.37
C GLU A 227 2.85 -6.49 1.67
N ILE A 228 1.93 -5.88 2.43
CA ILE A 228 1.45 -6.49 3.67
C ILE A 228 0.38 -7.54 3.38
N HIS A 229 0.57 -8.74 3.94
CA HIS A 229 -0.37 -9.84 3.81
C HIS A 229 -1.25 -9.93 5.06
N LEU A 230 -2.56 -9.65 4.95
CA LEU A 230 -3.50 -9.74 6.06
C LEU A 230 -3.98 -11.20 6.28
N PRO A 231 -3.85 -11.73 7.51
CA PRO A 231 -4.42 -13.03 7.86
C PRO A 231 -5.95 -12.95 7.99
N ILE A 232 -6.67 -13.79 7.25
CA ILE A 232 -8.16 -13.85 7.30
C ILE A 232 -8.73 -14.33 8.64
N LYS A 233 -7.87 -14.86 9.51
CA LYS A 233 -8.22 -15.40 10.83
C LYS A 233 -7.90 -14.43 11.96
N ASP A 234 -7.36 -13.25 11.67
CA ASP A 234 -7.08 -12.25 12.69
C ASP A 234 -8.40 -11.79 13.33
N SER A 235 -8.41 -11.74 14.67
CA SER A 235 -9.46 -11.10 15.45
C SER A 235 -9.38 -9.57 15.31
N PRO A 236 -10.41 -8.82 15.74
CA PRO A 236 -10.33 -7.36 15.79
C PRO A 236 -9.09 -6.86 16.54
N GLU A 237 -8.70 -7.49 17.65
CA GLU A 237 -7.52 -7.07 18.41
C GLU A 237 -6.21 -7.36 17.66
N GLN A 238 -6.09 -8.53 17.03
CA GLN A 238 -4.92 -8.84 16.21
C GLN A 238 -4.80 -7.89 15.01
N MET A 239 -5.92 -7.45 14.44
CA MET A 239 -5.93 -6.44 13.38
C MET A 239 -5.48 -5.07 13.90
N ARG A 240 -5.85 -4.71 15.13
CA ARG A 240 -5.31 -3.50 15.79
C ARG A 240 -3.81 -3.60 16.04
N ASP A 241 -3.31 -4.77 16.43
CA ASP A 241 -1.87 -4.99 16.53
C ASP A 241 -1.16 -4.76 15.19
N ARG A 242 -1.77 -5.16 14.07
CA ARG A 242 -1.23 -4.86 12.72
C ARG A 242 -1.17 -3.36 12.47
N VAL A 243 -2.22 -2.62 12.84
CA VAL A 243 -2.22 -1.15 12.76
C VAL A 243 -1.09 -0.56 13.59
N ARG A 244 -0.91 -1.01 14.84
CA ARG A 244 0.15 -0.54 15.74
C ARG A 244 1.54 -0.79 15.16
N ILE A 245 1.78 -1.94 14.51
CA ILE A 245 3.06 -2.24 13.84
C ILE A 245 3.34 -1.28 12.67
N ILE A 246 2.33 -0.96 11.87
CA ILE A 246 2.53 0.01 10.78
C ILE A 246 2.74 1.42 11.34
N ARG A 247 2.05 1.77 12.43
CA ARG A 247 2.25 3.08 13.10
C ARG A 247 3.65 3.21 13.68
N SER A 248 4.21 2.16 14.26
CA SER A 248 5.56 2.25 14.81
C SER A 248 6.61 2.54 13.71
N LEU A 249 6.44 2.05 12.48
CA LEU A 249 7.27 2.50 11.35
C LEU A 249 7.14 4.02 11.11
N GLU A 250 5.91 4.54 11.16
CA GLU A 250 5.62 5.95 10.89
C GLU A 250 6.10 6.88 12.01
N GLU A 251 6.02 6.41 13.26
CA GLU A 251 6.56 7.06 14.45
C GLU A 251 8.10 7.13 14.42
N GLU A 252 8.76 6.13 13.84
CA GLU A 252 10.19 6.12 13.55
C GLU A 252 10.58 6.98 12.32
N GLY A 253 9.67 7.85 11.85
CA GLY A 253 9.94 8.85 10.83
C GLY A 253 9.75 8.38 9.39
N MET A 254 9.14 7.21 9.16
CA MET A 254 8.74 6.77 7.83
C MET A 254 7.47 7.48 7.37
N VAL A 255 7.55 8.25 6.29
CA VAL A 255 6.42 8.99 5.74
C VAL A 255 5.80 8.19 4.61
N ARG A 256 4.56 7.72 4.82
CA ARG A 256 3.80 6.96 3.83
C ARG A 256 3.35 7.86 2.69
N PHE A 257 3.87 7.65 1.49
CA PHE A 257 3.53 8.48 0.33
C PHE A 257 2.61 7.79 -0.68
N ASP A 258 2.58 6.46 -0.70
CA ASP A 258 1.67 5.69 -1.54
C ASP A 258 1.11 4.47 -0.79
N SER A 259 -0.12 4.10 -1.14
CA SER A 259 -0.76 2.87 -0.70
C SER A 259 -1.81 2.47 -1.72
N LYS A 260 -1.81 1.19 -2.10
CA LYS A 260 -2.70 0.56 -3.08
C LYS A 260 -3.12 -0.81 -2.58
N LEU A 261 -4.34 -1.24 -2.88
CA LEU A 261 -4.75 -2.63 -2.64
C LEU A 261 -4.21 -3.54 -3.74
N ASN A 262 -3.92 -4.80 -3.40
CA ASN A 262 -3.71 -5.87 -4.39
C ASN A 262 -5.08 -6.42 -4.82
N PRO A 263 -5.53 -6.19 -6.07
CA PRO A 263 -6.88 -6.57 -6.50
C PRO A 263 -7.03 -8.07 -6.81
N TRP A 264 -5.92 -8.81 -6.91
CA TRP A 264 -5.93 -10.26 -7.14
C TRP A 264 -5.91 -11.06 -5.83
N TYR A 265 -5.63 -10.41 -4.71
CA TYR A 265 -5.54 -11.05 -3.41
C TYR A 265 -6.63 -10.53 -2.45
N SER A 266 -7.73 -11.28 -2.35
CA SER A 266 -8.89 -10.94 -1.51
C SER A 266 -9.38 -12.13 -0.68
N GLY A 267 -10.20 -11.86 0.33
CA GLY A 267 -10.81 -12.90 1.15
C GLY A 267 -11.83 -12.38 2.16
N THR A 268 -12.45 -13.33 2.88
CA THR A 268 -13.45 -13.06 3.91
C THR A 268 -12.84 -13.15 5.29
N PHE A 269 -12.84 -12.03 6.02
CA PHE A 269 -12.38 -11.92 7.39
C PHE A 269 -13.54 -12.23 8.34
N LYS A 270 -13.77 -13.52 8.59
CA LYS A 270 -14.96 -13.99 9.32
C LYS A 270 -15.13 -13.34 10.69
N LEU A 271 -14.03 -13.18 11.44
CA LEU A 271 -14.06 -12.57 12.78
C LEU A 271 -14.26 -11.05 12.76
N LEU A 272 -14.08 -10.42 11.60
CA LEU A 272 -14.30 -8.99 11.38
C LEU A 272 -15.66 -8.69 10.74
N GLY A 273 -16.38 -9.72 10.27
CA GLY A 273 -17.67 -9.55 9.60
C GLY A 273 -17.60 -8.91 8.22
N LEU A 274 -16.42 -8.84 7.59
CA LEU A 274 -16.22 -8.17 6.30
C LEU A 274 -15.45 -9.02 5.28
N SER A 275 -15.55 -8.63 4.00
CA SER A 275 -14.72 -9.16 2.91
C SER A 275 -13.95 -8.02 2.27
N GLY A 276 -12.70 -8.28 1.86
CA GLY A 276 -11.86 -7.23 1.30
C GLY A 276 -10.52 -7.73 0.79
N PRO A 277 -9.64 -6.79 0.38
CA PRO A 277 -8.27 -7.10 0.01
C PRO A 277 -7.51 -7.73 1.18
N ARG A 278 -6.65 -8.68 0.84
CA ARG A 278 -5.70 -9.31 1.76
C ARG A 278 -4.28 -8.81 1.56
N GLY A 279 -4.00 -8.13 0.45
CA GLY A 279 -2.70 -7.54 0.14
C GLY A 279 -2.84 -6.03 0.02
N TYR A 280 -1.92 -5.29 0.64
CA TYR A 280 -1.78 -3.86 0.43
C TYR A 280 -0.32 -3.55 0.12
N GLU A 281 -0.12 -2.83 -0.97
CA GLU A 281 1.16 -2.31 -1.43
C GLU A 281 1.34 -0.93 -0.83
N ILE A 282 2.23 -0.81 0.15
CA ILE A 282 2.43 0.44 0.89
C ILE A 282 3.88 0.88 0.75
N ALA A 283 4.09 2.17 0.45
CA ALA A 283 5.42 2.74 0.27
C ALA A 283 5.65 3.96 1.15
N TRP A 284 6.83 3.99 1.75
CA TRP A 284 7.31 5.04 2.64
C TRP A 284 8.68 5.54 2.21
N TYR A 285 8.95 6.81 2.49
CA TYR A 285 10.32 7.33 2.53
C TYR A 285 10.70 7.69 3.96
N ASN A 286 11.99 7.62 4.29
CA ASN A 286 12.49 7.98 5.61
C ASN A 286 12.75 9.49 5.69
N SER A 287 11.99 10.20 6.53
CA SER A 287 12.03 11.66 6.64
C SER A 287 13.37 12.22 7.10
N LYS A 288 14.20 11.44 7.79
CA LYS A 288 15.52 11.91 8.25
C LYS A 288 16.45 12.32 7.10
N PHE A 289 16.23 11.77 5.90
CA PHE A 289 17.04 12.12 4.74
C PHE A 289 16.64 13.46 4.12
N LEU A 290 15.46 14.02 4.44
CA LEU A 290 15.02 15.32 3.92
C LEU A 290 16.01 16.46 4.24
N ASN A 291 16.66 16.38 5.40
CA ASN A 291 17.61 17.40 5.87
C ASN A 291 19.07 17.00 5.64
N SER A 292 19.34 15.84 5.04
CA SER A 292 20.71 15.49 4.63
C SER A 292 21.12 16.43 3.50
N LYS A 293 22.25 17.13 3.69
CA LYS A 293 22.81 17.95 2.61
C LYS A 293 23.09 17.02 1.43
N SER A 294 22.57 17.35 0.25
CA SER A 294 23.00 16.72 -0.99
C SER A 294 24.49 16.97 -1.13
N SER A 295 25.29 15.92 -0.98
CA SER A 295 26.73 15.93 -1.27
C SER A 295 26.97 16.28 -2.72
#